data_AF-A0AAV6TFC0-F1
#
_entry.id   AF-A0AAV6TFC0-F1
#
_cell.length_a   1.000
_cell.length_b   1.000
_cell.length_c   1.000
_cell.angle_alpha   90.00
_cell.angle_beta   90.00
_cell.angle_gamma   90.00
#
_symmetry.space_group_name_H-M   'P 1'
#
loop_
_entity.id
_entity.type
_entity.pdbx_description
1 polymer ?
#
loop_
_entity_poly.entity_id
_entity_poly.type
_entity_poly.pdbx_seq_one_letter_code
_entity_poly.pdbx_strand_id
1 'polypeptide(L)' 'MFNESKQKTFKRLRGRKVTPNFQEAVFIEEKEICYPKEGEVSIRNKYVGINASDVNVTARIIPSDGVKESFGIGFE' A
#
# COMPACT_ATOMS: atom_id res chain seq x y z
N MET A 1 -6.79 -25.79 1.63
CA MET A 1 -6.99 -25.41 3.05
C MET A 1 -5.68 -24.79 3.54
N PHE A 2 -5.58 -23.46 3.60
CA PHE A 2 -4.34 -22.80 4.01
C PHE A 2 -4.18 -22.91 5.54
N ASN A 3 -3.03 -23.44 5.97
CA ASN A 3 -2.71 -23.75 7.35
C ASN A 3 -2.67 -22.48 8.21
N GLU A 4 -3.52 -22.43 9.24
CA GLU A 4 -3.79 -21.26 10.10
C GLU A 4 -2.76 -21.09 11.23
N SER A 5 -1.47 -20.92 10.93
CA SER A 5 -0.67 -20.07 11.81
C SER A 5 -1.07 -18.61 11.50
N LYS A 6 -2.25 -18.21 12.00
CA LYS A 6 -2.97 -16.97 11.65
C LYS A 6 -2.12 -15.75 11.98
N GLN A 7 -1.28 -15.33 11.03
CA GLN A 7 -0.70 -14.00 11.01
C GLN A 7 -1.88 -13.02 11.03
N LYS A 8 -2.02 -12.25 12.12
CA LYS A 8 -3.15 -11.33 12.30
C LYS A 8 -2.87 -9.96 11.67
N THR A 9 -1.60 -9.63 11.51
CA THR A 9 -1.13 -8.33 11.03
C THR A 9 -0.14 -8.47 9.87
N PHE A 10 -0.07 -7.45 9.02
CA PHE A 10 0.91 -7.35 7.94
C PHE A 10 1.51 -5.95 7.91
N LYS A 11 2.68 -5.82 7.28
CA LYS A 11 3.34 -4.54 7.06
C LYS A 11 3.03 -4.03 5.66
N ARG A 12 2.78 -2.73 5.52
CA ARG A 12 2.62 -2.07 4.22
C ARG A 12 3.24 -0.67 4.22
N LEU A 13 3.55 -0.17 3.04
CA LEU A 13 3.88 1.24 2.84
C LEU A 13 2.61 2.09 2.85
N ARG A 14 2.67 3.24 3.50
CA ARG A 14 1.58 4.23 3.51
C ARG A 14 2.12 5.63 3.32
N GLY A 15 1.43 6.41 2.48
CA GLY A 15 1.71 7.84 2.32
C GLY A 15 1.30 8.64 3.57
N ARG A 16 2.18 9.54 4.02
CA ARG A 16 1.98 10.49 5.13
C ARG A 16 2.19 11.96 4.73
N LYS A 17 2.93 12.23 3.65
CA LYS A 17 3.27 13.59 3.20
C LYS A 17 3.24 13.63 1.68
N VAL A 18 2.63 14.70 1.13
CA VAL A 18 2.66 14.95 -0.31
C VAL A 18 4.00 15.61 -0.65
N THR A 19 4.87 14.88 -1.35
CA THR A 19 6.21 15.33 -1.76
C THR A 19 6.81 14.35 -2.77
N PRO A 20 7.65 14.81 -3.70
CA PRO A 20 8.45 13.92 -4.55
C PRO A 20 9.58 13.22 -3.78
N ASN A 21 9.90 13.63 -2.55
CA ASN A 21 10.86 12.89 -1.73
C ASN A 21 10.16 11.64 -1.15
N PHE A 22 10.34 10.49 -1.80
CA PHE A 22 9.69 9.23 -1.40
C PHE A 22 9.94 8.88 0.07
N GLN A 23 11.16 9.06 0.57
CA GLN A 23 11.52 8.74 1.96
C GLN A 23 10.75 9.59 2.98
N GLU A 24 10.50 10.85 2.67
CA GLU A 24 9.65 11.70 3.50
C GLU A 24 8.17 11.37 3.33
N ALA A 25 7.77 11.02 2.11
CA ALA A 25 6.39 10.78 1.73
C ALA A 25 5.79 9.54 2.38
N VAL A 26 6.57 8.46 2.56
CA VAL A 26 6.05 7.17 3.01
C VAL A 26 6.63 6.70 4.34
N PHE A 27 5.91 5.80 4.99
CA PHE A 27 6.39 5.04 6.15
C PHE A 27 5.83 3.61 6.10
N ILE A 28 6.48 2.69 6.83
CA ILE A 28 5.96 1.34 7.03
C ILE A 28 4.98 1.37 8.19
N GLU A 29 3.76 0.92 7.97
CA GLU A 29 2.79 0.67 9.02
C GLU A 29 2.48 -0.82 9.18
N GLU A 30 2.13 -1.22 10.39
CA GLU A 30 1.56 -2.53 10.68
C GLU A 30 0.03 -2.42 10.77
N LYS A 31 -0.68 -3.36 10.17
CA LYS A 31 -2.15 -3.34 10.09
C LYS A 31 -2.73 -4.74 10.15
N GLU A 32 -3.95 -4.86 10.68
CA GLU A 32 -4.69 -6.12 10.64
C GLU A 32 -4.96 -6.58 9.21
N ILE A 33 -4.85 -7.89 8.97
CA ILE A 33 -5.21 -8.48 7.68
C ILE A 33 -6.71 -8.30 7.46
N CYS A 34 -7.06 -7.69 6.32
CA CYS A 34 -8.45 -7.57 5.89
C CYS A 34 -8.89 -8.90 5.25
N TYR A 35 -10.06 -9.37 5.65
CA TYR A 35 -10.68 -10.55 5.03
C TYR A 35 -11.49 -10.09 3.81
N PRO A 36 -11.31 -10.73 2.63
CA PRO A 36 -11.98 -10.30 1.41
C PRO A 36 -13.49 -10.54 1.52
N LYS A 37 -14.28 -9.63 0.94
CA LYS A 37 -15.74 -9.79 0.76
C LYS A 37 -16.03 -10.63 -0.50
N GLU A 38 -17.31 -10.88 -0.75
CA GLU A 38 -17.75 -11.50 -2.00
C GLU A 38 -17.25 -10.68 -3.21
N GLY A 39 -16.59 -11.36 -4.16
CA GLY A 39 -15.98 -10.74 -5.34
C GLY A 39 -14.58 -10.15 -5.14
N GLU A 40 -14.02 -10.18 -3.92
CA GLU A 40 -12.68 -9.68 -3.63
C GLU A 40 -11.66 -10.82 -3.44
N VAL A 41 -10.38 -10.50 -3.60
CA VAL A 41 -9.27 -11.42 -3.31
C VAL A 41 -8.28 -10.78 -2.35
N SER A 42 -7.75 -11.58 -1.43
CA SER A 42 -6.64 -11.19 -0.56
C SER A 42 -5.37 -11.89 -1.03
N ILE A 43 -4.37 -11.11 -1.40
CA ILE A 43 -3.14 -11.62 -2.01
C ILE A 43 -1.98 -11.42 -1.02
N ARG A 44 -1.26 -12.51 -0.73
CA ARG A 44 0.05 -12.42 -0.09
C ARG A 44 1.11 -12.17 -1.15
N ASN A 45 1.40 -10.89 -1.40
CA ASN A 45 2.46 -10.50 -2.32
C ASN A 45 3.81 -11.06 -1.83
N LYS A 46 4.53 -11.78 -2.70
CA LYS A 46 5.89 -12.29 -2.42
C LYS A 46 6.96 -11.31 -2.88
N TYR A 47 6.68 -10.61 -3.98
CA TYR A 47 7.52 -9.59 -4.60
C TYR A 47 6.61 -8.46 -5.05
N VAL A 48 7.18 -7.27 -5.19
CA VAL A 48 6.53 -6.05 -5.70
C VAL A 48 7.52 -5.33 -6.61
N GLY A 49 7.01 -4.62 -7.62
CA GLY A 49 7.78 -3.75 -8.49
C GLY A 49 8.03 -2.39 -7.86
N ILE A 50 9.12 -1.74 -8.29
CA ILE A 50 9.42 -0.35 -7.95
C ILE A 50 9.46 0.41 -9.27
N ASN A 51 8.72 1.50 -9.35
CA ASN A 51 8.62 2.29 -10.56
C ASN A 51 9.04 3.75 -10.30
N ALA A 52 9.52 4.44 -11.35
CA ALA A 52 9.74 5.88 -11.28
C ALA A 52 8.45 6.65 -11.00
N SER A 53 7.30 6.12 -11.44
CA SER A 53 5.98 6.73 -11.24
C SER A 53 5.54 6.75 -9.77
N ASP A 54 6.11 5.93 -8.89
CA ASP A 54 5.76 5.92 -7.46
C ASP A 54 6.04 7.29 -6.82
N VAL A 55 7.11 7.97 -7.24
CA VAL A 55 7.45 9.34 -6.82
C VAL A 55 6.41 10.36 -7.31
N ASN A 56 5.88 10.17 -8.52
CA ASN A 56 4.83 11.04 -9.07
C ASN A 56 3.52 10.87 -8.32
N VAL A 57 3.23 9.65 -7.84
CA VAL A 57 2.06 9.39 -6.99
C VAL A 57 2.22 10.03 -5.62
N THR A 58 3.40 9.91 -4.98
CA THR A 58 3.64 10.60 -3.70
C THR A 58 3.59 12.13 -3.82
N ALA A 59 3.93 12.67 -4.99
CA ALA A 59 3.81 14.10 -5.30
C ALA A 59 2.41 14.53 -5.77
N ARG A 60 1.44 13.61 -5.91
CA ARG A 60 0.09 13.86 -6.47
C ARG A 60 0.10 14.48 -7.88
N ILE A 61 1.13 14.21 -8.67
CA ILE A 61 1.18 14.59 -10.09
C ILE A 61 0.18 13.75 -10.90
N ILE A 62 0.05 12.47 -10.52
CA ILE A 62 -0.95 11.56 -11.08
C ILE A 62 -2.21 11.67 -10.21
N PRO A 63 -3.40 11.97 -10.80
CA PRO A 63 -4.65 11.99 -10.05
C PRO A 63 -4.87 10.65 -9.35
N SER A 64 -5.00 10.71 -8.03
CA SER A 64 -5.44 9.58 -7.22
C SER A 64 -6.78 9.98 -6.62
N ASP A 65 -7.84 9.70 -7.38
CA ASP A 65 -9.20 10.10 -7.03
C ASP A 65 -9.57 9.59 -5.62
N GLY A 66 -10.04 10.50 -4.77
CA GLY A 66 -10.54 10.15 -3.43
C GLY A 66 -9.49 9.93 -2.33
N VAL A 67 -8.20 10.19 -2.59
CA VAL A 67 -7.15 10.07 -1.58
C VAL A 67 -7.25 11.19 -0.53
N LYS A 68 -8.04 10.91 0.53
CA LYS A 68 -7.85 11.54 1.84
C LYS A 68 -6.41 11.30 2.32
N GLU A 69 -5.97 12.14 3.25
CA GLU A 69 -4.62 12.35 3.84
C GLU A 69 -3.65 11.16 3.96
N SER A 70 -4.11 9.92 3.79
CA SER A 70 -3.29 8.72 3.69
C SER A 70 -3.75 7.79 2.55
N PHE A 71 -2.82 7.30 1.74
CA PHE A 71 -3.05 6.39 0.61
C PHE A 71 -2.14 5.18 0.63
N GLY A 72 -2.57 4.11 -0.06
CA GLY A 72 -1.69 3.00 -0.42
C GLY A 72 -0.72 3.42 -1.53
N ILE A 73 0.47 2.82 -1.51
CA ILE A 73 1.55 3.00 -2.48
C ILE A 73 1.97 1.63 -3.01
N GLY A 74 2.39 1.57 -4.27
CA GLY A 74 2.82 0.36 -4.98
C GLY A 74 1.75 -0.17 -5.92
N PHE A 75 2.06 -0.14 -7.22
CA PHE A 75 1.15 -0.56 -8.30
C PHE A 75 1.57 -1.87 -8.99
N GLU A 76 2.78 -2.37 -8.70
CA GLU A 76 3.44 -3.48 -9.39
C GLU A 76 3.88 -4.57 -8.40
#